data_AF-A0A651GPX0-F1
#
_entry.id   AF-A0A651GPX0-F1
#
_cell.length_a   1.000
_cell.length_b   1.000
_cell.length_c   1.000
_cell.angle_alpha   90.00
_cell.angle_beta   90.00
_cell.angle_gamma   90.00
#
_symmetry.space_group_name_H-M   'P 1'
#
loop_
_entity.id
_entity.type
_entity.pdbx_description
1 polymer ?
#
loop_
_entity_poly.entity_id
_entity_poly.type
_entity_poly.pdbx_seq_one_letter_code
_entity_poly.pdbx_strand_id
1 'polypeptide(L)'
;MPALTPHHHVHLVGIGGAGMSGLARILLLRGHHVTGSDLREGRALEELRVLGAHVAVGHHADNLAGADVVVISSAVPADNPEVLAAREQRLLLLRRAELLALLMADERAVLIAGTHGKTTTTSMAVVALQAAGGDPSFAIGGSLNESGTNAHAGTDGTFVAEADESDRSFLAYRPDLAVVTNLEHDHPDEFEDLHAVRQAFVGFLEHRAPGAPALLCLDDPGSAWLAEHIDAPVVTYGEDPRAEVRVIADDAGAEVRITGESAARLRLVVPGVHNLRNATAAVAVCHLLGVDVAAAAEGLASFTGAVRRFQRLGTVGGIEVVDDYAHHPTELRATLAAARQQRPERIVVVVQPHRYSRTEVFGAELGRAAAAADAVIVTDVYGSTETPVPGITGKLVADAAAEAGASVVYRPSLREVVDELVATVRAGDLVLTAGAGDVTSVGPALLDRLGATR
;
A
#
# COMPACT_ATOMS: atom_id res chain seq x y z
N MET A 1 13.78 2.42 23.66
CA MET A 1 12.59 1.55 23.79
C MET A 1 13.02 0.28 24.53
N PRO A 2 12.13 -0.40 25.28
CA PRO A 2 12.45 -1.70 25.87
C PRO A 2 12.77 -2.71 24.77
N ALA A 3 13.76 -3.58 24.99
CA ALA A 3 14.08 -4.64 24.03
C ALA A 3 13.06 -5.79 24.13
N LEU A 4 12.61 -6.32 22.99
CA LEU A 4 11.94 -7.61 22.94
C LEU A 4 13.01 -8.69 23.17
N THR A 5 12.87 -9.45 24.27
CA THR A 5 13.80 -10.56 24.51
C THR A 5 13.27 -11.83 23.85
N PRO A 6 14.15 -12.78 23.46
CA PRO A 6 13.72 -14.07 22.93
C PRO A 6 12.71 -14.73 23.88
N HIS A 7 11.64 -15.31 23.31
CA HIS A 7 10.57 -16.01 24.03
C HIS A 7 9.60 -15.15 24.85
N HIS A 8 9.66 -13.81 24.78
CA HIS A 8 8.56 -12.99 25.31
C HIS A 8 7.20 -13.46 24.76
N HIS A 9 6.20 -13.48 25.64
CA HIS A 9 4.81 -13.66 25.28
C HIS A 9 4.22 -12.32 24.83
N VAL A 10 3.97 -12.21 23.53
CA VAL A 10 3.38 -11.03 22.90
C VAL A 10 1.91 -11.28 22.59
N HIS A 11 1.03 -10.48 23.18
CA HIS A 11 -0.40 -10.48 22.89
C HIS A 11 -0.75 -9.34 21.93
N LEU A 12 -1.41 -9.64 20.80
CA LEU A 12 -1.81 -8.66 19.80
C LEU A 12 -3.34 -8.45 19.80
N VAL A 13 -3.78 -7.23 20.07
CA VAL A 13 -5.21 -6.84 20.03
C VAL A 13 -5.55 -6.34 18.62
N GLY A 14 -6.53 -6.96 17.98
CA GLY A 14 -6.83 -6.75 16.56
C GLY A 14 -5.83 -7.46 15.64
N ILE A 15 -5.46 -8.70 15.99
CA ILE A 15 -4.40 -9.47 15.33
C ILE A 15 -4.71 -9.82 13.87
N GLY A 16 -5.97 -9.80 13.45
CA GLY A 16 -6.43 -10.13 12.11
C GLY A 16 -6.25 -9.01 11.08
N GLY A 17 -5.97 -7.78 11.51
CA GLY A 17 -5.67 -6.68 10.58
C GLY A 17 -4.37 -6.93 9.82
N ALA A 18 -4.31 -6.60 8.52
CA ALA A 18 -3.18 -6.90 7.64
C ALA A 18 -1.81 -6.52 8.24
N GLY A 19 -1.69 -5.31 8.79
CA GLY A 19 -0.46 -4.86 9.45
C GLY A 19 -0.12 -5.67 10.70
N MET A 20 -1.11 -6.04 11.52
CA MET A 20 -0.89 -6.78 12.77
C MET A 20 -0.56 -8.26 12.53
N SER A 21 -1.25 -8.90 11.59
CA SER A 21 -1.02 -10.31 11.25
C SER A 21 0.38 -10.54 10.68
N GLY A 22 0.91 -9.55 9.94
CA GLY A 22 2.29 -9.56 9.46
C GLY A 22 3.31 -9.56 10.61
N LEU A 23 3.14 -8.67 11.60
CA LEU A 23 4.04 -8.62 12.76
C LEU A 23 3.93 -9.88 13.63
N ALA A 24 2.72 -10.41 13.81
CA ALA A 24 2.51 -11.69 14.51
C ALA A 24 3.26 -12.85 13.82
N ARG A 25 3.26 -12.91 12.49
CA ARG A 25 3.99 -13.91 11.72
C ARG A 25 5.50 -13.81 11.93
N ILE A 26 6.07 -12.60 11.91
CA ILE A 26 7.49 -12.39 12.17
C ILE A 26 7.86 -12.84 13.60
N LEU A 27 7.03 -12.47 14.59
CA LEU A 27 7.23 -12.89 15.98
C LEU A 27 7.23 -14.42 16.13
N LEU A 28 6.27 -15.12 15.51
CA LEU A 28 6.21 -16.58 15.50
C LEU A 28 7.46 -17.21 14.85
N LEU A 29 7.86 -16.72 13.68
CA LEU A 29 9.05 -17.21 12.97
C LEU A 29 10.34 -16.98 13.76
N ARG A 30 10.40 -15.93 14.59
CA ARG A 30 11.50 -15.64 15.52
C ARG A 30 11.38 -16.36 16.87
N GLY A 31 10.40 -17.25 17.04
CA GLY A 31 10.26 -18.12 18.21
C GLY A 31 9.65 -17.46 19.46
N HIS A 32 8.94 -16.35 19.30
CA HIS A 32 8.13 -15.76 20.37
C HIS A 32 6.84 -16.57 20.61
N HIS A 33 6.33 -16.51 21.84
CA HIS A 33 4.99 -17.01 22.13
C HIS A 33 3.98 -15.93 21.75
N VAL A 34 3.11 -16.22 20.77
CA VAL A 34 2.19 -15.22 20.22
C VAL A 34 0.76 -15.59 20.54
N THR A 35 0.03 -14.64 21.13
CA THR A 35 -1.41 -14.72 21.30
C THR A 35 -2.08 -13.47 20.75
N GLY A 36 -3.39 -13.50 20.58
CA GLY A 36 -4.11 -12.31 20.16
C GLY A 36 -5.61 -12.46 20.16
N SER A 37 -6.28 -11.36 19.84
CA SER A 37 -7.73 -11.27 19.78
C SER A 37 -8.17 -10.50 18.54
N ASP A 38 -9.34 -10.82 18.01
CA ASP A 38 -10.02 -10.02 16.99
C ASP A 38 -11.55 -10.09 17.14
N LEU A 39 -12.28 -9.15 16.58
CA LEU A 39 -13.75 -9.09 16.70
C LEU A 39 -14.45 -10.18 15.89
N ARG A 40 -13.84 -10.64 14.79
CA ARG A 40 -14.44 -11.57 13.84
C ARG A 40 -13.43 -12.63 13.42
N GLU A 41 -13.94 -13.83 13.15
CA GLU A 41 -13.16 -14.85 12.45
C GLU A 41 -12.74 -14.39 11.05
N GLY A 42 -11.66 -14.97 10.55
CA GLY A 42 -11.19 -14.70 9.20
C GLY A 42 -9.94 -15.49 8.84
N ARG A 43 -9.58 -15.45 7.56
CA ARG A 43 -8.44 -16.18 7.00
C ARG A 43 -7.12 -15.89 7.73
N ALA A 44 -6.86 -14.63 8.10
CA ALA A 44 -5.65 -14.26 8.83
C ALA A 44 -5.53 -14.97 10.19
N LEU A 45 -6.65 -15.11 10.91
CA LEU A 45 -6.69 -15.82 12.19
C LEU A 45 -6.42 -17.32 12.01
N GLU A 46 -7.01 -17.93 11.00
CA GLU A 46 -6.77 -19.34 10.65
C GLU A 46 -5.31 -19.60 10.33
N GLU A 47 -4.70 -18.76 9.48
CA GLU A 47 -3.28 -18.86 9.12
C GLU A 47 -2.36 -18.70 10.33
N LEU A 48 -2.63 -17.74 11.22
CA LEU A 48 -1.84 -17.53 12.44
C LEU A 48 -1.96 -18.71 13.42
N ARG A 49 -3.14 -19.31 13.56
CA ARG A 49 -3.32 -20.54 14.37
C ARG A 49 -2.51 -21.70 13.81
N VAL A 50 -2.47 -21.86 12.49
CA VAL A 50 -1.63 -22.88 11.82
C VAL A 50 -0.13 -22.64 12.09
N LEU A 51 0.29 -21.37 12.16
CA LEU A 51 1.66 -20.99 12.53
C LEU A 51 1.96 -21.10 14.03
N GLY A 52 0.96 -21.44 14.86
CA GLY A 52 1.13 -21.72 16.29
C GLY A 52 0.68 -20.60 17.24
N ALA A 53 0.04 -19.53 16.75
CA ALA A 53 -0.55 -18.53 17.64
C ALA A 53 -1.84 -19.02 18.32
N HIS A 54 -2.08 -18.59 19.55
CA HIS A 54 -3.39 -18.75 20.18
C HIS A 54 -4.23 -17.50 19.96
N VAL A 55 -5.32 -17.64 19.19
CA VAL A 55 -6.15 -16.49 18.81
C VAL A 55 -7.60 -16.66 19.26
N ALA A 56 -8.08 -15.67 20.03
CA ALA A 56 -9.44 -15.56 20.53
C ALA A 56 -10.31 -14.68 19.61
N VAL A 57 -11.61 -14.97 19.58
CA VAL A 57 -12.62 -14.07 18.97
C VAL A 57 -13.36 -13.36 20.09
N GLY A 58 -13.44 -12.04 19.99
CA GLY A 58 -13.93 -11.15 21.02
C GLY A 58 -12.83 -10.70 21.98
N HIS A 59 -13.06 -9.54 22.61
CA HIS A 59 -12.11 -8.92 23.51
C HIS A 59 -12.48 -9.16 24.98
N HIS A 60 -11.58 -9.83 25.71
CA HIS A 60 -11.77 -10.18 27.12
C HIS A 60 -10.47 -10.01 27.89
N ALA A 61 -10.53 -9.47 29.11
CA ALA A 61 -9.34 -9.28 29.95
C ALA A 61 -8.53 -10.57 30.15
N ASP A 62 -9.21 -11.72 30.22
CA ASP A 62 -8.59 -13.03 30.40
C ASP A 62 -7.71 -13.46 29.21
N ASN A 63 -7.89 -12.85 28.03
CA ASN A 63 -7.05 -13.11 26.86
C ASN A 63 -5.58 -12.70 27.10
N LEU A 64 -5.32 -11.82 28.07
CA LEU A 64 -3.98 -11.35 28.43
C LEU A 64 -3.22 -12.30 29.38
N ALA A 65 -3.79 -13.45 29.72
CA ALA A 65 -3.20 -14.36 30.70
C ALA A 65 -1.74 -14.72 30.34
N GLY A 66 -0.81 -14.26 31.19
CA GLY A 66 0.62 -14.52 31.06
C GLY A 66 1.34 -13.71 29.98
N ALA A 67 0.73 -12.68 29.40
CA ALA A 67 1.38 -11.81 28.42
C ALA A 67 2.45 -10.92 29.07
N ASP A 68 3.61 -10.79 28.42
CA ASP A 68 4.67 -9.86 28.83
C ASP A 68 4.48 -8.49 28.16
N VAL A 69 4.00 -8.51 26.91
CA VAL A 69 3.83 -7.34 26.06
C VAL A 69 2.46 -7.39 25.39
N VAL A 70 1.75 -6.26 25.38
CA VAL A 70 0.48 -6.09 24.69
C VAL A 70 0.65 -5.09 23.55
N VAL A 71 0.26 -5.48 22.34
CA VAL A 71 0.41 -4.67 21.14
C VAL A 71 -0.96 -4.33 20.58
N ILE A 72 -1.20 -3.05 20.35
CA ILE A 72 -2.50 -2.54 19.89
C ILE A 72 -2.41 -1.97 18.47
N SER A 73 -3.42 -2.26 17.66
CA SER A 73 -3.61 -1.58 16.38
C SER A 73 -4.26 -0.20 16.59
N SER A 74 -4.16 0.67 15.58
CA SER A 74 -4.80 2.00 15.61
C SER A 74 -6.34 1.93 15.63
N ALA A 75 -6.93 0.80 15.20
CA ALA A 75 -8.37 0.57 15.21
C ALA A 75 -8.91 0.14 16.59
N VAL A 76 -8.03 -0.19 17.55
CA VAL A 76 -8.44 -0.63 18.89
C VAL A 76 -8.74 0.60 19.76
N PRO A 77 -9.98 0.77 20.25
CA PRO A 77 -10.33 1.93 21.06
C PRO A 77 -9.74 1.84 22.46
N ALA A 78 -9.58 3.00 23.11
CA ALA A 78 -8.93 3.09 24.42
C ALA A 78 -9.71 2.44 25.58
N ASP A 79 -11.01 2.18 25.38
CA ASP A 79 -11.93 1.51 26.30
C ASP A 79 -12.06 0.00 26.04
N ASN A 80 -11.27 -0.55 25.11
CA ASN A 80 -11.21 -1.99 24.87
C ASN A 80 -10.85 -2.73 26.18
N PRO A 81 -11.59 -3.81 26.55
CA PRO A 81 -11.38 -4.55 27.80
C PRO A 81 -9.94 -5.05 28.00
N GLU A 82 -9.24 -5.48 26.95
CA GLU A 82 -7.85 -5.93 27.02
C GLU A 82 -6.91 -4.75 27.23
N VAL A 83 -7.17 -3.60 26.60
CA VAL A 83 -6.34 -2.39 26.78
C VAL A 83 -6.46 -1.86 28.22
N LEU A 84 -7.67 -1.86 28.77
CA LEU A 84 -7.91 -1.47 30.16
C LEU A 84 -7.20 -2.43 31.13
N ALA A 85 -7.36 -3.75 30.93
CA ALA A 85 -6.71 -4.75 31.76
C ALA A 85 -5.18 -4.70 31.66
N ALA A 86 -4.60 -4.49 30.47
CA ALA A 86 -3.16 -4.32 30.30
C ALA A 86 -2.61 -3.15 31.12
N ARG A 87 -3.34 -2.03 31.16
CA ARG A 87 -2.98 -0.86 31.98
C ARG A 87 -3.09 -1.13 33.48
N GLU A 88 -4.14 -1.82 33.91
CA GLU A 88 -4.33 -2.21 35.31
C GLU A 88 -3.22 -3.16 35.80
N GLN A 89 -2.84 -4.11 34.94
CA GLN A 89 -1.74 -5.05 35.19
C GLN A 89 -0.35 -4.44 34.97
N ARG A 90 -0.27 -3.19 34.49
CA ARG A 90 0.97 -2.47 34.15
C ARG A 90 1.87 -3.22 33.15
N LEU A 91 1.25 -3.91 32.20
CA LEU A 91 1.95 -4.57 31.10
C LEU A 91 2.56 -3.52 30.16
N LEU A 92 3.63 -3.91 29.46
CA LEU A 92 4.21 -3.07 28.42
C LEU A 92 3.22 -2.98 27.26
N LEU A 93 2.66 -1.80 27.05
CA LEU A 93 1.75 -1.51 25.95
C LEU A 93 2.52 -0.85 24.80
N LEU A 94 2.50 -1.48 23.63
CA LEU A 94 3.10 -0.95 22.40
C LEU A 94 2.03 -0.72 21.33
N ARG A 95 2.24 0.29 20.49
CA ARG A 95 1.53 0.44 19.23
C ARG A 95 2.16 -0.46 18.17
N ARG A 96 1.39 -0.77 17.11
CA ARG A 96 1.86 -1.48 15.92
C ARG A 96 3.20 -0.97 15.39
N ALA A 97 3.35 0.35 15.23
CA ALA A 97 4.57 0.96 14.72
C ALA A 97 5.75 0.78 15.68
N GLU A 98 5.51 0.87 16.98
CA GLU A 98 6.55 0.64 17.98
C GLU A 98 7.04 -0.82 17.96
N LEU A 99 6.13 -1.78 17.79
CA LEU A 99 6.52 -3.18 17.59
C LEU A 99 7.36 -3.36 16.32
N LEU A 100 6.92 -2.79 15.19
CA LEU A 100 7.68 -2.88 13.94
C LEU A 100 9.08 -2.27 14.09
N ALA A 101 9.20 -1.11 14.76
CA ALA A 101 10.49 -0.50 15.07
C ALA A 101 11.41 -1.44 15.87
N LEU A 102 10.86 -2.16 16.85
CA LEU A 102 11.62 -3.14 17.64
C LEU A 102 12.03 -4.37 16.81
N LEU A 103 11.18 -4.83 15.88
CA LEU A 103 11.50 -5.94 15.00
C LEU A 103 12.62 -5.61 14.01
N MET A 104 12.82 -4.33 13.68
CA MET A 104 13.88 -3.86 12.79
C MET A 104 15.18 -3.49 13.50
N ALA A 105 15.20 -3.43 14.84
CA ALA A 105 16.26 -2.75 15.59
C ALA A 105 17.69 -3.32 15.38
N ASP A 106 17.80 -4.61 15.09
CA ASP A 106 19.08 -5.31 14.87
C ASP A 106 19.34 -5.66 13.39
N GLU A 107 18.53 -5.11 12.48
CA GLU A 107 18.62 -5.32 11.03
C GLU A 107 18.84 -4.00 10.29
N ARG A 108 19.37 -4.07 9.08
CA ARG A 108 19.47 -2.91 8.19
C ARG A 108 18.08 -2.53 7.70
N ALA A 109 17.52 -1.47 8.25
CA ALA A 109 16.15 -1.03 7.99
C ALA A 109 16.04 -0.24 6.67
N VAL A 110 15.39 -0.83 5.67
CA VAL A 110 15.04 -0.21 4.40
C VAL A 110 13.57 0.17 4.46
N LEU A 111 13.29 1.47 4.56
CA LEU A 111 11.95 2.00 4.78
C LEU A 111 11.46 2.76 3.56
N ILE A 112 10.30 2.37 3.05
CA ILE A 112 9.73 2.93 1.83
C ILE A 112 8.49 3.72 2.20
N ALA A 113 8.61 5.04 2.09
CA ALA A 113 7.57 6.04 2.37
C ALA A 113 7.16 6.77 1.08
N GLY A 114 6.09 7.56 1.18
CA GLY A 114 5.59 8.42 0.11
C GLY A 114 4.08 8.34 -0.01
N THR A 115 3.44 9.34 -0.60
CA THR A 115 1.96 9.39 -0.66
C THR A 115 1.40 8.19 -1.43
N HIS A 116 2.01 7.85 -2.57
CA HIS A 116 1.58 6.77 -3.46
C HIS A 116 2.70 5.77 -3.76
N GLY A 117 2.33 4.52 -4.06
CA GLY A 117 3.26 3.51 -4.56
C GLY A 117 4.14 2.82 -3.52
N LYS A 118 3.95 3.10 -2.21
CA LYS A 118 4.69 2.47 -1.10
C LYS A 118 4.64 0.93 -1.16
N THR A 119 3.43 0.36 -1.10
CA THR A 119 3.22 -1.09 -1.10
C THR A 119 3.82 -1.76 -2.33
N THR A 120 3.64 -1.17 -3.52
CA THR A 120 4.19 -1.70 -4.78
C THR A 120 5.71 -1.64 -4.80
N THR A 121 6.29 -0.51 -4.41
CA THR A 121 7.76 -0.34 -4.36
C THR A 121 8.40 -1.26 -3.33
N THR A 122 7.77 -1.42 -2.16
CA THR A 122 8.20 -2.36 -1.11
C THR A 122 8.16 -3.80 -1.62
N SER A 123 7.08 -4.17 -2.30
CA SER A 123 6.93 -5.49 -2.92
C SER A 123 7.99 -5.76 -3.99
N MET A 124 8.22 -4.79 -4.88
CA MET A 124 9.25 -4.89 -5.91
C MET A 124 10.66 -4.96 -5.31
N ALA A 125 10.96 -4.19 -4.26
CA ALA A 125 12.24 -4.25 -3.57
C ALA A 125 12.50 -5.64 -2.98
N VAL A 126 11.51 -6.24 -2.32
CA VAL A 126 11.61 -7.62 -1.79
C VAL A 126 11.85 -8.63 -2.92
N VAL A 127 11.07 -8.58 -4.00
CA VAL A 127 11.23 -9.50 -5.14
C VAL A 127 12.60 -9.35 -5.80
N ALA A 128 13.07 -8.12 -6.00
CA ALA A 128 14.37 -7.84 -6.57
C ALA A 128 15.51 -8.37 -5.69
N LEU A 129 15.44 -8.16 -4.37
CA LEU A 129 16.43 -8.67 -3.42
C LEU A 129 16.45 -10.20 -3.39
N GLN A 130 15.28 -10.85 -3.36
CA GLN A 130 15.17 -12.30 -3.39
C GLN A 130 15.70 -12.90 -4.69
N ALA A 131 15.40 -12.27 -5.83
CA ALA A 131 15.90 -12.72 -7.13
C ALA A 131 17.43 -12.61 -7.26
N ALA A 132 18.02 -11.65 -6.56
CA ALA A 132 19.47 -11.50 -6.46
C ALA A 132 20.11 -12.37 -5.36
N GLY A 133 19.36 -13.29 -4.75
CA GLY A 133 19.85 -14.27 -3.79
C GLY A 133 19.80 -13.83 -2.33
N GLY A 134 19.18 -12.69 -2.03
CA GLY A 134 18.91 -12.25 -0.66
C GLY A 134 17.75 -13.02 0.00
N ASP A 135 17.69 -12.92 1.32
CA ASP A 135 16.59 -13.43 2.16
C ASP A 135 16.22 -12.37 3.20
N PRO A 136 15.62 -11.23 2.75
CA PRO A 136 15.30 -10.12 3.64
C PRO A 136 14.08 -10.43 4.49
N SER A 137 14.08 -9.97 5.74
CA SER A 137 12.83 -9.77 6.47
C SER A 137 11.99 -8.73 5.76
N PHE A 138 10.66 -8.87 5.81
CA PHE A 138 9.79 -7.81 5.30
C PHE A 138 8.46 -7.73 6.02
N ALA A 139 7.87 -6.53 6.00
CA ALA A 139 6.49 -6.26 6.42
C ALA A 139 5.83 -5.28 5.45
N ILE A 140 4.81 -5.75 4.73
CA ILE A 140 4.16 -5.03 3.63
C ILE A 140 2.67 -4.82 3.96
N GLY A 141 2.12 -3.65 3.62
CA GLY A 141 0.71 -3.32 3.85
C GLY A 141 -0.30 -4.18 3.07
N GLY A 142 0.16 -4.95 2.08
CA GLY A 142 -0.62 -5.88 1.27
C GLY A 142 0.14 -7.20 1.05
N SER A 143 -0.56 -8.24 0.58
CA SER A 143 0.07 -9.53 0.28
C SER A 143 0.78 -9.50 -1.07
N LEU A 144 1.98 -10.07 -1.12
CA LEU A 144 2.68 -10.40 -2.36
C LEU A 144 1.95 -11.56 -3.05
N ASN A 145 1.75 -11.47 -4.36
CA ASN A 145 1.13 -12.55 -5.13
C ASN A 145 2.04 -13.80 -5.16
N GLU A 146 3.35 -13.60 -5.23
CA GLU A 146 4.35 -14.65 -5.41
C GLU A 146 4.56 -15.49 -4.15
N SER A 147 4.60 -14.84 -2.97
CA SER A 147 4.76 -15.54 -1.69
C SER A 147 3.43 -15.87 -1.02
N GLY A 148 2.34 -15.20 -1.41
CA GLY A 148 1.02 -15.33 -0.76
C GLY A 148 0.99 -14.78 0.67
N THR A 149 2.03 -14.04 1.08
CA THR A 149 2.15 -13.46 2.43
C THR A 149 2.47 -11.99 2.35
N ASN A 150 2.23 -11.27 3.45
CA ASN A 150 2.58 -9.86 3.60
C ASN A 150 3.75 -9.63 4.57
N ALA A 151 4.33 -10.69 5.12
CA ALA A 151 5.47 -10.60 6.02
C ALA A 151 6.31 -11.88 6.04
N HIS A 152 7.61 -11.73 6.28
CA HIS A 152 8.59 -12.80 6.38
C HIS A 152 9.69 -12.42 7.38
N ALA A 153 10.27 -13.41 8.05
CA ALA A 153 11.45 -13.24 8.88
C ALA A 153 12.64 -13.87 8.14
N GLY A 154 13.43 -13.01 7.51
CA GLY A 154 14.61 -13.41 6.75
C GLY A 154 15.83 -13.64 7.62
N THR A 155 16.94 -13.97 6.98
CA THR A 155 18.19 -14.34 7.67
C THR A 155 19.41 -13.53 7.23
N ASP A 156 19.27 -12.63 6.25
CA ASP A 156 20.38 -11.87 5.69
C ASP A 156 20.68 -10.54 6.41
N GLY A 157 19.92 -10.22 7.47
CA GLY A 157 20.11 -9.01 8.25
C GLY A 157 19.55 -7.73 7.61
N THR A 158 18.75 -7.83 6.54
CA THR A 158 18.02 -6.71 5.93
C THR A 158 16.54 -6.80 6.27
N PHE A 159 15.94 -5.66 6.64
CA PHE A 159 14.50 -5.55 6.85
C PHE A 159 13.89 -4.53 5.90
N VAL A 160 12.96 -4.95 5.05
CA VAL A 160 12.25 -4.06 4.11
C VAL A 160 10.82 -3.82 4.60
N ALA A 161 10.45 -2.56 4.86
CA ALA A 161 9.11 -2.25 5.34
C ALA A 161 8.49 -1.01 4.69
N GLU A 162 7.16 -1.02 4.63
CA GLU A 162 6.38 0.17 4.32
C GLU A 162 6.36 1.13 5.51
N ALA A 163 6.67 2.40 5.25
CA ALA A 163 6.61 3.48 6.24
C ALA A 163 5.42 4.39 5.95
N ASP A 164 4.44 4.34 6.83
CA ASP A 164 3.13 4.99 6.69
C ASP A 164 3.14 6.40 7.29
N GLU A 165 2.87 7.40 6.44
CA GLU A 165 2.76 8.80 6.82
C GLU A 165 1.37 9.17 7.38
N SER A 166 0.34 8.37 7.10
CA SER A 166 -1.07 8.75 7.29
C SER A 166 -1.47 9.03 8.74
N ASP A 167 -0.76 8.43 9.69
CA ASP A 167 -0.92 8.64 11.15
C ASP A 167 0.40 9.08 11.81
N ARG A 168 1.35 9.55 10.99
CA ARG A 168 2.74 9.88 11.37
C ARG A 168 3.51 8.74 12.03
N SER A 169 3.04 7.49 11.92
CA SER A 169 3.72 6.34 12.53
C SER A 169 5.13 6.13 12.00
N PHE A 170 5.42 6.55 10.77
CA PHE A 170 6.77 6.52 10.22
C PHE A 170 7.84 7.28 11.04
N LEU A 171 7.45 8.24 11.89
CA LEU A 171 8.36 8.97 12.77
C LEU A 171 8.89 8.10 13.92
N ALA A 172 8.30 6.93 14.14
CA ALA A 172 8.78 5.97 15.13
C ALA A 172 10.00 5.16 14.64
N TYR A 173 10.33 5.25 13.35
CA TYR A 173 11.36 4.42 12.75
C TYR A 173 12.70 5.14 12.57
N ARG A 174 13.77 4.35 12.48
CA ARG A 174 15.13 4.83 12.24
C ARG A 174 15.72 4.11 11.01
N PRO A 175 15.53 4.63 9.79
CA PRO A 175 15.98 3.96 8.57
C PRO A 175 17.51 3.98 8.39
N ASP A 176 18.08 2.87 7.93
CA ASP A 176 19.43 2.78 7.36
C ASP A 176 19.45 3.07 5.84
N LEU A 177 18.27 3.01 5.22
CA LEU A 177 17.98 3.51 3.89
C LEU A 177 16.52 3.96 3.87
N ALA A 178 16.29 5.26 3.63
CA ALA A 178 14.93 5.79 3.48
C ALA A 178 14.63 6.01 1.99
N VAL A 179 13.50 5.51 1.51
CA VAL A 179 13.01 5.76 0.16
C VAL A 179 11.77 6.64 0.24
N VAL A 180 11.71 7.68 -0.58
CA VAL A 180 10.49 8.50 -0.74
C VAL A 180 10.06 8.44 -2.20
N THR A 181 8.91 7.83 -2.44
CA THR A 181 8.40 7.63 -3.80
C THR A 181 7.84 8.92 -4.41
N ASN A 182 7.11 9.68 -3.61
CA ASN A 182 6.50 10.97 -3.95
C ASN A 182 5.92 11.62 -2.68
N LEU A 183 5.59 12.90 -2.76
CA LEU A 183 4.94 13.65 -1.69
C LEU A 183 3.89 14.62 -2.26
N GLU A 184 2.62 14.31 -2.03
CA GLU A 184 1.44 15.11 -2.36
C GLU A 184 0.58 15.35 -1.11
N HIS A 185 -0.33 16.33 -1.17
CA HIS A 185 -1.30 16.53 -0.09
C HIS A 185 -2.30 15.38 -0.10
N ASP A 186 -2.29 14.59 0.97
CA ASP A 186 -3.28 13.56 1.24
C ASP A 186 -3.51 13.47 2.76
N HIS A 187 -4.43 12.60 3.18
CA HIS A 187 -4.84 12.42 4.58
C HIS A 187 -5.23 13.76 5.22
N PRO A 188 -6.24 14.47 4.68
CA PRO A 188 -6.60 15.81 5.15
C PRO A 188 -7.14 15.82 6.59
N ASP A 189 -7.47 14.65 7.13
CA ASP A 189 -7.79 14.41 8.53
C ASP A 189 -6.55 14.50 9.46
N GLU A 190 -5.34 14.35 8.92
CA GLU A 190 -4.06 14.39 9.65
C GLU A 190 -3.15 15.55 9.22
N PHE A 191 -3.17 15.90 7.94
CA PHE A 191 -2.37 16.97 7.35
C PHE A 191 -3.25 18.08 6.79
N GLU A 192 -3.14 19.26 7.39
CA GLU A 192 -3.86 20.46 6.96
C GLU A 192 -3.55 20.83 5.50
N ASP A 193 -2.27 20.75 5.12
CA ASP A 193 -1.81 21.13 3.79
C ASP A 193 -0.51 20.40 3.39
N LEU A 194 -0.04 20.67 2.16
CA LEU A 194 1.21 20.14 1.64
C LEU A 194 2.44 20.53 2.50
N HIS A 195 2.40 21.68 3.19
CA HIS A 195 3.51 22.08 4.04
C HIS A 195 3.62 21.17 5.27
N ALA A 196 2.49 20.82 5.90
CA ALA A 196 2.44 19.86 6.99
C ALA A 196 2.96 18.47 6.56
N VAL A 197 2.59 18.01 5.36
CA VAL A 197 3.14 16.76 4.80
C VAL A 197 4.66 16.87 4.63
N ARG A 198 5.17 17.95 4.02
CA ARG A 198 6.62 18.18 3.85
C ARG A 198 7.37 18.15 5.17
N GLN A 199 6.86 18.80 6.22
CA GLN A 199 7.49 18.79 7.54
C GLN A 199 7.53 17.38 8.16
N ALA A 200 6.48 16.58 7.98
CA ALA A 200 6.48 15.21 8.46
C ALA A 200 7.54 14.35 7.76
N PHE A 201 7.69 14.49 6.44
CA PHE A 201 8.74 13.77 5.69
C PHE A 201 10.14 14.26 6.03
N VAL A 202 10.35 15.58 6.22
CA VAL A 202 11.64 16.10 6.74
C VAL A 202 11.96 15.44 8.08
N GLY A 203 11.00 15.39 9.01
CA GLY A 203 11.17 14.71 10.29
C GLY A 203 11.52 13.23 10.13
N PHE A 204 10.82 12.47 9.28
CA PHE A 204 11.14 11.07 8.99
C PHE A 204 12.58 10.89 8.48
N LEU A 205 12.99 11.78 7.57
CA LEU A 205 14.31 11.77 6.97
C LEU A 205 15.40 12.16 7.98
N GLU A 206 15.15 13.09 8.91
CA GLU A 206 16.07 13.46 9.98
C GLU A 206 16.27 12.34 11.01
N HIS A 207 15.30 11.42 11.17
CA HIS A 207 15.42 10.26 12.05
C HIS A 207 16.29 9.13 11.47
N ARG A 208 16.82 9.24 10.25
CA ARG A 208 17.73 8.24 9.67
C ARG A 208 18.92 7.91 10.57
N ALA A 209 19.51 6.73 10.38
CA ALA A 209 20.81 6.42 10.96
C ALA A 209 21.87 7.44 10.46
N PRO A 210 22.87 7.82 11.29
CA PRO A 210 23.90 8.77 10.89
C PRO A 210 24.62 8.32 9.61
N GLY A 211 24.60 9.18 8.58
CA GLY A 211 25.20 8.88 7.28
C GLY A 211 24.38 7.96 6.38
N ALA A 212 23.21 7.50 6.80
CA ALA A 212 22.31 6.71 5.95
C ALA A 212 21.75 7.56 4.80
N PRO A 213 21.75 7.03 3.56
CA PRO A 213 21.24 7.74 2.41
C PRO A 213 19.72 7.81 2.37
N ALA A 214 19.21 8.83 1.69
CA ALA A 214 17.83 8.92 1.22
C ALA A 214 17.78 8.67 -0.29
N LEU A 215 16.88 7.81 -0.73
CA LEU A 215 16.58 7.57 -2.14
C LEU A 215 15.31 8.34 -2.52
N LEU A 216 15.44 9.36 -3.38
CA LEU A 216 14.37 10.33 -3.67
C LEU A 216 14.04 10.36 -5.16
N CYS A 217 12.74 10.35 -5.50
CA CYS A 217 12.28 10.50 -6.88
C CYS A 217 12.42 11.96 -7.35
N LEU A 218 13.11 12.21 -8.46
CA LEU A 218 13.19 13.56 -9.05
C LEU A 218 12.02 13.89 -9.99
N ASP A 219 11.28 12.89 -10.44
CA ASP A 219 10.12 13.10 -11.30
C ASP A 219 8.92 13.68 -10.52
N ASP A 220 8.94 13.56 -9.19
CA ASP A 220 7.93 14.10 -8.29
C ASP A 220 8.39 15.45 -7.70
N PRO A 221 7.62 16.55 -7.87
CA PRO A 221 7.98 17.85 -7.31
C PRO A 221 8.12 17.87 -5.79
N GLY A 222 7.35 17.07 -5.05
CA GLY A 222 7.41 17.02 -3.59
C GLY A 222 8.70 16.37 -3.08
N SER A 223 9.07 15.25 -3.67
CA SER A 223 10.32 14.52 -3.41
C SER A 223 11.55 15.28 -3.94
N ALA A 224 11.46 15.92 -5.11
CA ALA A 224 12.52 16.81 -5.60
C ALA A 224 12.75 17.99 -4.65
N TRP A 225 11.68 18.56 -4.09
CA TRP A 225 11.79 19.58 -3.04
C TRP A 225 12.51 19.04 -1.80
N LEU A 226 12.22 17.82 -1.34
CA LEU A 226 12.94 17.19 -0.22
C LEU A 226 14.44 17.06 -0.50
N ALA A 227 14.82 16.67 -1.72
CA ALA A 227 16.23 16.53 -2.10
C ALA A 227 17.03 17.84 -1.96
N GLU A 228 16.38 18.99 -2.09
CA GLU A 228 16.99 20.31 -1.93
C GLU A 228 16.97 20.84 -0.49
N HIS A 229 16.18 20.23 0.40
CA HIS A 229 15.86 20.77 1.74
C HIS A 229 16.29 19.88 2.91
N ILE A 230 16.97 18.76 2.65
CA ILE A 230 17.55 17.91 3.69
C ILE A 230 19.08 17.97 3.64
N ASP A 231 19.71 17.95 4.82
CA ASP A 231 21.17 17.89 4.95
C ASP A 231 21.60 16.43 5.18
N ALA A 232 21.63 15.65 4.10
CA ALA A 232 21.98 14.23 4.15
C ALA A 232 22.49 13.70 2.81
N PRO A 233 23.15 12.51 2.79
CA PRO A 233 23.42 11.82 1.54
C PRO A 233 22.10 11.51 0.82
N VAL A 234 21.96 12.05 -0.40
CA VAL A 234 20.81 11.81 -1.26
C VAL A 234 21.30 11.05 -2.48
N VAL A 235 20.55 10.01 -2.85
CA VAL A 235 20.63 9.38 -4.16
C VAL A 235 19.31 9.60 -4.87
N THR A 236 19.39 10.06 -6.11
CA THR A 236 18.20 10.44 -6.88
C THR A 236 17.82 9.38 -7.91
N TYR A 237 16.52 9.18 -8.13
CA TYR A 237 16.03 8.27 -9.16
C TYR A 237 14.87 8.85 -9.98
N GLY A 238 14.66 8.32 -11.18
CA GLY A 238 13.52 8.68 -12.04
C GLY A 238 13.83 8.64 -13.53
N GLU A 239 12.96 9.26 -14.32
CA GLU A 239 13.16 9.54 -15.75
C GLU A 239 13.99 10.83 -15.96
N ASP A 240 13.99 11.74 -14.98
CA ASP A 240 14.72 13.00 -15.02
C ASP A 240 16.20 12.79 -15.41
N PRO A 241 16.73 13.53 -16.41
CA PRO A 241 18.12 13.42 -16.83
C PRO A 241 19.17 13.67 -15.75
N ARG A 242 18.80 14.37 -14.67
CA ARG A 242 19.65 14.70 -13.53
C ARG A 242 19.69 13.59 -12.48
N ALA A 243 18.78 12.62 -12.52
CA ALA A 243 18.77 11.53 -11.56
C ALA A 243 20.00 10.63 -11.70
N GLU A 244 20.49 10.10 -10.59
CA GLU A 244 21.65 9.20 -10.57
C GLU A 244 21.29 7.78 -11.03
N VAL A 245 20.11 7.28 -10.62
CA VAL A 245 19.53 6.02 -11.06
C VAL A 245 18.35 6.29 -11.99
N ARG A 246 18.57 6.11 -13.29
CA ARG A 246 17.65 6.54 -14.33
C ARG A 246 16.93 5.37 -14.98
N VAL A 247 15.64 5.53 -15.24
CA VAL A 247 14.91 4.65 -16.15
C VAL A 247 14.74 5.30 -17.50
N ILE A 248 15.03 4.52 -18.54
CA ILE A 248 14.83 4.92 -19.93
C ILE A 248 13.96 3.83 -20.56
N ALA A 249 12.76 4.21 -20.97
CA ALA A 249 11.83 3.32 -21.65
C ALA A 249 11.72 3.70 -23.13
N ASP A 250 11.71 2.69 -23.99
CA ASP A 250 11.47 2.80 -25.43
C ASP A 250 10.50 1.70 -25.91
N ASP A 251 10.24 1.63 -27.20
CA ASP A 251 9.36 0.62 -27.81
C ASP A 251 9.89 -0.83 -27.64
N ALA A 252 11.17 -1.01 -27.30
CA ALA A 252 11.82 -2.30 -27.12
C ALA A 252 11.90 -2.76 -25.65
N GLY A 253 11.58 -1.89 -24.69
CA GLY A 253 11.52 -2.20 -23.26
C GLY A 253 11.98 -1.04 -22.38
N ALA A 254 12.32 -1.34 -21.12
CA ALA A 254 12.92 -0.38 -20.22
C ALA A 254 14.33 -0.81 -19.81
N GLU A 255 15.21 0.16 -19.58
CA GLU A 255 16.54 -0.04 -19.02
C GLU A 255 16.71 0.86 -17.81
N VAL A 256 17.31 0.33 -16.74
CA VAL A 256 17.79 1.11 -15.60
C VAL A 256 19.28 1.38 -15.82
N ARG A 257 19.66 2.66 -15.76
CA ARG A 257 21.04 3.12 -15.88
C ARG A 257 21.45 3.81 -14.60
N ILE A 258 22.52 3.30 -13.99
CA ILE A 258 23.14 3.91 -12.82
C ILE A 258 24.37 4.69 -13.28
N THR A 259 24.53 5.90 -12.77
CA THR A 259 25.63 6.78 -13.19
C THR A 259 26.98 6.14 -12.88
N GLY A 260 27.80 5.93 -13.92
CA GLY A 260 29.12 5.29 -13.80
C GLY A 260 29.10 3.75 -13.90
N GLU A 261 27.94 3.13 -14.07
CA GLU A 261 27.80 1.67 -14.18
C GLU A 261 27.21 1.22 -15.53
N SER A 262 27.19 -0.10 -15.76
CA SER A 262 26.53 -0.69 -16.93
C SER A 262 25.01 -0.67 -16.76
N ALA A 263 24.29 -0.48 -17.86
CA ALA A 263 22.83 -0.54 -17.87
C ALA A 263 22.33 -1.95 -17.53
N ALA A 264 21.28 -2.03 -16.72
CA ALA A 264 20.54 -3.25 -16.45
C ALA A 264 19.19 -3.23 -17.18
N ARG A 265 18.86 -4.33 -17.87
CA ARG A 265 17.58 -4.43 -18.57
C ARG A 265 16.45 -4.64 -17.56
N LEU A 266 15.41 -3.82 -17.65
CA LEU A 266 14.23 -3.91 -16.81
C LEU A 266 13.04 -4.40 -17.64
N ARG A 267 12.38 -5.44 -17.14
CA ARG A 267 11.15 -5.98 -17.73
C ARG A 267 10.09 -6.07 -16.65
N LEU A 268 8.93 -5.49 -16.90
CA LEU A 268 7.78 -5.54 -15.99
C LEU A 268 6.58 -6.11 -16.72
N VAL A 269 5.82 -6.96 -16.03
CA VAL A 269 4.52 -7.45 -16.52
C VAL A 269 3.41 -6.45 -16.15
N VAL A 270 3.58 -5.74 -15.03
CA VAL A 270 2.65 -4.70 -14.58
C VAL A 270 2.75 -3.44 -15.45
N PRO A 271 1.62 -2.87 -15.91
CA PRO A 271 1.62 -1.71 -16.81
C PRO A 271 1.87 -0.39 -16.08
N GLY A 272 2.18 0.66 -16.84
CA GLY A 272 2.20 2.05 -16.37
C GLY A 272 3.58 2.60 -15.99
N VAL A 273 3.80 3.87 -16.32
CA VAL A 273 5.05 4.60 -16.05
C VAL A 273 5.35 4.71 -14.55
N HIS A 274 4.32 4.86 -13.73
CA HIS A 274 4.47 4.86 -12.27
C HIS A 274 5.09 3.54 -11.75
N ASN A 275 4.77 2.40 -12.36
CA ASN A 275 5.37 1.12 -11.99
C ASN A 275 6.82 0.99 -12.48
N LEU A 276 7.18 1.60 -13.61
CA LEU A 276 8.59 1.74 -13.99
C LEU A 276 9.37 2.55 -12.95
N ARG A 277 8.81 3.64 -12.44
CA ARG A 277 9.43 4.43 -11.37
C ARG A 277 9.56 3.63 -10.07
N ASN A 278 8.51 2.91 -9.66
CA ASN A 278 8.56 2.01 -8.49
C ASN A 278 9.63 0.93 -8.64
N ALA A 279 9.74 0.31 -9.81
CA ALA A 279 10.76 -0.68 -10.11
C ALA A 279 12.17 -0.09 -10.13
N THR A 280 12.31 1.15 -10.61
CA THR A 280 13.60 1.88 -10.57
C THR A 280 14.04 2.14 -9.14
N ALA A 281 13.12 2.52 -8.25
CA ALA A 281 13.41 2.63 -6.82
C ALA A 281 13.84 1.28 -6.22
N ALA A 282 13.15 0.18 -6.56
CA ALA A 282 13.52 -1.16 -6.09
C ALA A 282 14.93 -1.59 -6.55
N VAL A 283 15.29 -1.31 -7.80
CA VAL A 283 16.64 -1.58 -8.33
C VAL A 283 17.68 -0.67 -7.65
N ALA A 284 17.35 0.61 -7.43
CA ALA A 284 18.23 1.53 -6.71
C ALA A 284 18.45 1.09 -5.25
N VAL A 285 17.43 0.55 -4.58
CA VAL A 285 17.59 -0.08 -3.25
C VAL A 285 18.62 -1.21 -3.33
N CYS A 286 18.51 -2.12 -4.29
CA CYS A 286 19.46 -3.23 -4.45
C CYS A 286 20.89 -2.72 -4.67
N HIS A 287 21.07 -1.70 -5.52
CA HIS A 287 22.36 -1.05 -5.73
C HIS A 287 22.95 -0.47 -4.42
N LEU A 288 22.14 0.25 -3.63
CA LEU A 288 22.57 0.85 -2.36
C LEU A 288 22.85 -0.19 -1.25
N LEU A 289 22.30 -1.39 -1.39
CA LEU A 289 22.61 -2.53 -0.53
C LEU A 289 23.85 -3.31 -1.02
N GLY A 290 24.40 -2.99 -2.19
CA GLY A 290 25.54 -3.71 -2.78
C GLY A 290 25.17 -5.06 -3.41
N VAL A 291 23.91 -5.22 -3.78
CA VAL A 291 23.36 -6.44 -4.40
C VAL A 291 23.47 -6.36 -5.93
N ASP A 292 23.56 -7.51 -6.60
CA ASP A 292 23.67 -7.57 -8.07
C ASP A 292 22.45 -6.93 -8.75
N VAL A 293 22.67 -5.75 -9.33
CA VAL A 293 21.67 -4.93 -10.02
C VAL A 293 21.09 -5.63 -11.25
N ALA A 294 21.90 -6.42 -11.97
CA ALA A 294 21.43 -7.13 -13.16
C ALA A 294 20.46 -8.26 -12.78
N ALA A 295 20.82 -9.04 -11.75
CA ALA A 295 19.95 -10.09 -11.21
C ALA A 295 18.66 -9.51 -10.61
N ALA A 296 18.77 -8.40 -9.87
CA ALA A 296 17.63 -7.68 -9.30
C ALA A 296 16.66 -7.19 -10.38
N ALA A 297 17.17 -6.54 -11.44
CA ALA A 297 16.36 -6.01 -12.53
C ALA A 297 15.71 -7.12 -13.38
N GLU A 298 16.42 -8.24 -13.62
CA GLU A 298 15.87 -9.40 -14.31
C GLU A 298 14.76 -10.08 -13.49
N GLY A 299 14.97 -10.21 -12.18
CA GLY A 299 14.02 -10.79 -11.24
C GLY A 299 12.65 -10.11 -11.22
N LEU A 300 12.61 -8.79 -11.43
CA LEU A 300 11.36 -8.03 -11.50
C LEU A 300 10.44 -8.44 -12.66
N ALA A 301 10.94 -9.17 -13.65
CA ALA A 301 10.09 -9.76 -14.70
C ALA A 301 9.10 -10.80 -14.14
N SER A 302 9.37 -11.35 -12.95
CA SER A 302 8.46 -12.28 -12.26
C SER A 302 7.40 -11.58 -11.41
N PHE A 303 7.50 -10.26 -11.22
CA PHE A 303 6.54 -9.50 -10.42
C PHE A 303 5.21 -9.35 -11.15
N THR A 304 4.18 -9.95 -10.57
CA THR A 304 2.81 -10.00 -11.12
C THR A 304 1.87 -8.96 -10.50
N GLY A 305 2.37 -8.13 -9.59
CA GLY A 305 1.60 -7.10 -8.90
C GLY A 305 1.37 -7.42 -7.42
N ALA A 306 0.67 -6.50 -6.76
CA ALA A 306 0.15 -6.70 -5.42
C ALA A 306 -1.38 -6.80 -5.48
N VAL A 307 -1.98 -7.46 -4.49
CA VAL A 307 -3.44 -7.58 -4.38
C VAL A 307 -4.09 -6.18 -4.44
N ARG A 308 -5.14 -6.05 -5.26
CA ARG A 308 -5.84 -4.78 -5.56
C ARG A 308 -4.99 -3.67 -6.19
N ARG A 309 -3.87 -4.00 -6.86
CA ARG A 309 -3.08 -3.03 -7.65
C ARG A 309 -3.10 -3.45 -9.11
N PHE A 310 -3.99 -2.84 -9.90
CA PHE A 310 -4.34 -3.21 -11.26
C PHE A 310 -4.60 -4.73 -11.40
N GLN A 311 -5.34 -5.30 -10.45
CA GLN A 311 -5.53 -6.73 -10.35
C GLN A 311 -6.58 -7.21 -11.35
N ARG A 312 -6.16 -8.04 -12.32
CA ARG A 312 -7.09 -8.71 -13.23
C ARG A 312 -7.88 -9.78 -12.47
N LEU A 313 -9.19 -9.61 -12.40
CA LEU A 313 -10.09 -10.54 -11.71
C LEU A 313 -10.60 -11.64 -12.65
N GLY A 314 -10.76 -11.32 -13.93
CA GLY A 314 -11.16 -12.30 -14.94
C GLY A 314 -11.71 -11.67 -16.21
N THR A 315 -12.12 -12.53 -17.13
CA THR A 315 -12.74 -12.13 -18.40
C THR A 315 -13.97 -12.99 -18.67
N VAL A 316 -15.09 -12.36 -19.01
CA VAL A 316 -16.33 -13.05 -19.36
C VAL A 316 -16.99 -12.37 -20.55
N GLY A 317 -17.32 -13.12 -21.60
CA GLY A 317 -17.97 -12.55 -22.79
C GLY A 317 -17.19 -11.44 -23.51
N GLY A 318 -15.86 -11.43 -23.41
CA GLY A 318 -15.03 -10.38 -23.98
C GLY A 318 -15.00 -9.09 -23.15
N ILE A 319 -15.52 -9.12 -21.92
CA ILE A 319 -15.42 -8.05 -20.92
C ILE A 319 -14.30 -8.42 -19.96
N GLU A 320 -13.30 -7.56 -19.82
CA GLU A 320 -12.24 -7.69 -18.82
C GLU A 320 -12.62 -6.94 -17.54
N VAL A 321 -12.36 -7.54 -16.38
CA VAL A 321 -12.64 -6.93 -15.07
C VAL A 321 -11.35 -6.78 -14.28
N VAL A 322 -11.07 -5.56 -13.84
CA VAL A 322 -9.87 -5.16 -13.11
C VAL A 322 -10.27 -4.45 -11.81
N ASP A 323 -9.59 -4.75 -10.71
CA ASP A 323 -9.74 -4.06 -9.42
C ASP A 323 -8.47 -3.28 -9.05
N ASP A 324 -8.66 -2.05 -8.60
CA ASP A 324 -7.58 -1.17 -8.16
C ASP A 324 -7.94 -0.41 -6.87
N TYR A 325 -6.95 -0.28 -5.99
CA TYR A 325 -7.04 0.42 -4.71
C TYR A 325 -7.02 1.96 -4.87
N ALA A 326 -6.88 2.48 -6.10
CA ALA A 326 -6.85 3.91 -6.40
C ALA A 326 -8.05 4.65 -5.79
N HIS A 327 -7.75 5.58 -4.88
CA HIS A 327 -8.74 6.39 -4.17
C HIS A 327 -8.36 7.87 -4.11
N HIS A 328 -7.11 8.21 -4.48
CA HIS A 328 -6.66 9.57 -4.72
C HIS A 328 -6.74 9.93 -6.23
N PRO A 329 -6.99 11.20 -6.62
CA PRO A 329 -7.06 11.59 -8.03
C PRO A 329 -5.82 11.24 -8.84
N THR A 330 -4.63 11.39 -8.28
CA THR A 330 -3.36 11.02 -8.94
C THR A 330 -3.30 9.52 -9.27
N GLU A 331 -3.71 8.67 -8.33
CA GLU A 331 -3.76 7.21 -8.50
C GLU A 331 -4.79 6.82 -9.57
N LEU A 332 -5.98 7.44 -9.56
CA LEU A 332 -7.03 7.13 -10.52
C LEU A 332 -6.60 7.49 -11.95
N ARG A 333 -5.94 8.64 -12.14
CA ARG A 333 -5.38 9.03 -13.45
C ARG A 333 -4.34 8.02 -13.93
N ALA A 334 -3.42 7.62 -13.04
CA ALA A 334 -2.39 6.65 -13.36
C ALA A 334 -2.99 5.29 -13.75
N THR A 335 -4.03 4.86 -13.05
CA THR A 335 -4.75 3.60 -13.30
C THR A 335 -5.50 3.64 -14.63
N LEU A 336 -6.22 4.72 -14.93
CA LEU A 336 -6.92 4.90 -16.20
C LEU A 336 -5.96 5.00 -17.39
N ALA A 337 -4.80 5.65 -17.22
CA ALA A 337 -3.76 5.67 -18.23
C ALA A 337 -3.21 4.26 -18.52
N ALA A 338 -2.96 3.46 -17.47
CA ALA A 338 -2.54 2.06 -17.61
C ALA A 338 -3.62 1.19 -18.27
N ALA A 339 -4.90 1.40 -17.92
CA ALA A 339 -6.03 0.73 -18.57
C ALA A 339 -6.11 1.07 -20.07
N ARG A 340 -5.88 2.33 -20.45
CA ARG A 340 -5.89 2.74 -21.86
C ARG A 340 -4.75 2.12 -22.67
N GLN A 341 -3.59 1.89 -22.05
CA GLN A 341 -2.46 1.18 -22.69
C GLN A 341 -2.80 -0.26 -23.08
N GLN A 342 -3.76 -0.90 -22.41
CA GLN A 342 -4.27 -2.24 -22.78
C GLN A 342 -5.13 -2.22 -24.06
N ARG A 343 -5.43 -1.03 -24.61
CA ARG A 343 -6.23 -0.81 -25.82
C ARG A 343 -7.63 -1.47 -25.79
N PRO A 344 -8.42 -1.31 -24.70
CA PRO A 344 -9.82 -1.73 -24.73
C PRO A 344 -10.62 -0.85 -25.69
N GLU A 345 -11.76 -1.34 -26.18
CA GLU A 345 -12.68 -0.52 -26.97
C GLU A 345 -13.33 0.57 -26.12
N ARG A 346 -13.57 0.26 -24.84
CA ARG A 346 -14.21 1.16 -23.88
C ARG A 346 -13.73 0.87 -22.46
N ILE A 347 -13.46 1.91 -21.68
CA ILE A 347 -13.17 1.85 -20.24
C ILE A 347 -14.42 2.27 -19.48
N VAL A 348 -14.96 1.37 -18.66
CA VAL A 348 -16.05 1.65 -17.71
C VAL A 348 -15.45 1.66 -16.31
N VAL A 349 -15.41 2.82 -15.66
CA VAL A 349 -14.85 2.94 -14.30
C VAL A 349 -15.95 3.06 -13.25
N VAL A 350 -15.84 2.26 -12.19
CA VAL A 350 -16.64 2.35 -10.98
C VAL A 350 -15.79 3.02 -9.91
N VAL A 351 -16.21 4.19 -9.44
CA VAL A 351 -15.50 4.95 -8.41
C VAL A 351 -16.29 4.92 -7.11
N GLN A 352 -15.66 4.41 -6.05
CA GLN A 352 -16.15 4.56 -4.68
C GLN A 352 -15.26 5.55 -3.93
N PRO A 353 -15.75 6.77 -3.65
CA PRO A 353 -15.02 7.72 -2.80
C PRO A 353 -14.81 7.12 -1.41
N HIS A 354 -13.63 7.33 -0.83
CA HIS A 354 -13.25 6.77 0.46
C HIS A 354 -13.05 7.90 1.48
N ARG A 355 -13.72 7.80 2.64
CA ARG A 355 -13.81 8.80 3.71
C ARG A 355 -14.48 10.13 3.30
N TYR A 356 -15.22 10.73 4.23
CA TYR A 356 -15.89 12.01 4.01
C TYR A 356 -14.86 13.16 4.00
N SER A 357 -13.91 13.17 4.92
CA SER A 357 -12.81 14.16 4.98
C SER A 357 -12.08 14.29 3.63
N ARG A 358 -11.68 13.16 3.04
CA ARG A 358 -11.02 13.09 1.74
C ARG A 358 -11.95 13.51 0.60
N THR A 359 -13.22 13.10 0.64
CA THR A 359 -14.20 13.46 -0.40
C THR A 359 -14.49 14.97 -0.40
N GLU A 360 -14.50 15.61 0.77
CA GLU A 360 -14.67 17.06 0.90
C GLU A 360 -13.53 17.82 0.21
N VAL A 361 -12.28 17.40 0.44
CA VAL A 361 -11.10 18.08 -0.12
C VAL A 361 -10.88 17.73 -1.60
N PHE A 362 -10.96 16.44 -1.95
CA PHE A 362 -10.51 15.94 -3.25
C PHE A 362 -11.62 15.42 -4.14
N GLY A 363 -12.87 15.35 -3.69
CA GLY A 363 -13.94 14.67 -4.44
C GLY A 363 -14.19 15.29 -5.82
N ALA A 364 -14.10 16.61 -5.94
CA ALA A 364 -14.26 17.28 -7.23
C ALA A 364 -13.09 16.94 -8.18
N GLU A 365 -11.88 16.82 -7.65
CA GLU A 365 -10.73 16.42 -8.44
C GLU A 365 -10.78 14.94 -8.82
N LEU A 366 -11.26 14.08 -7.93
CA LEU A 366 -11.48 12.66 -8.19
C LEU A 366 -12.50 12.46 -9.32
N GLY A 367 -13.58 13.25 -9.34
CA GLY A 367 -14.55 13.25 -10.42
C GLY A 367 -13.93 13.66 -11.77
N ARG A 368 -13.14 14.75 -11.77
CA ARG A 368 -12.39 15.18 -12.97
C ARG A 368 -11.38 14.13 -13.44
N ALA A 369 -10.73 13.41 -12.54
CA ALA A 369 -9.83 12.30 -12.88
C ALA A 369 -10.59 11.13 -13.51
N ALA A 370 -11.77 10.77 -12.97
CA ALA A 370 -12.61 9.70 -13.51
C ALA A 370 -13.08 9.96 -14.94
N ALA A 371 -13.20 11.23 -15.34
CA ALA A 371 -13.66 11.63 -16.67
C ALA A 371 -12.72 11.24 -17.83
N ALA A 372 -11.53 10.68 -17.55
CA ALA A 372 -10.69 10.06 -18.57
C ALA A 372 -11.21 8.67 -19.05
N ALA A 373 -12.17 8.08 -18.33
CA ALA A 373 -12.89 6.88 -18.75
C ALA A 373 -14.01 7.22 -19.75
N ASP A 374 -14.48 6.21 -20.49
CA ASP A 374 -15.54 6.39 -21.48
C ASP A 374 -16.93 6.36 -20.85
N ALA A 375 -17.08 5.67 -19.72
CA ALA A 375 -18.25 5.70 -18.85
C ALA A 375 -17.84 5.62 -17.38
N VAL A 376 -18.55 6.36 -16.52
CA VAL A 376 -18.25 6.49 -15.09
C VAL A 376 -19.49 6.11 -14.29
N ILE A 377 -19.34 5.20 -13.35
CA ILE A 377 -20.35 4.89 -12.32
C ILE A 377 -19.78 5.32 -10.98
N VAL A 378 -20.49 6.19 -10.26
CA VAL A 378 -20.06 6.67 -8.94
C VAL A 378 -20.99 6.14 -7.86
N THR A 379 -20.40 5.59 -6.81
CA THR A 379 -21.12 5.10 -5.62
C THR A 379 -21.17 6.15 -4.53
N ASP A 380 -21.94 5.92 -3.45
CA ASP A 380 -21.82 6.82 -2.29
C ASP A 380 -20.50 6.61 -1.52
N VAL A 381 -20.16 7.55 -0.64
CA VAL A 381 -18.90 7.54 0.08
C VAL A 381 -18.82 6.33 1.01
N TYR A 382 -17.73 5.56 0.91
CA TYR A 382 -17.36 4.59 1.93
C TYR A 382 -16.71 5.34 3.11
N GLY A 383 -17.49 5.61 4.16
CA GLY A 383 -17.06 6.42 5.30
C GLY A 383 -15.98 5.80 6.20
N SER A 384 -15.70 4.50 6.07
CA SER A 384 -14.85 3.75 7.01
C SER A 384 -15.32 3.92 8.46
N THR A 385 -14.61 4.68 9.28
CA THR A 385 -14.93 4.97 10.69
C THR A 385 -15.49 6.39 10.90
N GLU A 386 -15.58 7.19 9.84
CA GLU A 386 -16.03 8.57 9.92
C GLU A 386 -17.56 8.68 9.98
N THR A 387 -18.04 9.71 10.67
CA THR A 387 -19.46 10.05 10.70
C THR A 387 -19.84 10.75 9.39
N PRO A 388 -20.98 10.42 8.77
CA PRO A 388 -21.45 11.09 7.56
C PRO A 388 -21.52 12.62 7.72
N VAL A 389 -20.98 13.33 6.73
CA VAL A 389 -20.97 14.81 6.69
C VAL A 389 -22.06 15.30 5.73
N PRO A 390 -23.02 16.13 6.18
CA PRO A 390 -24.07 16.66 5.31
C PRO A 390 -23.50 17.37 4.07
N GLY A 391 -23.95 16.97 2.89
CA GLY A 391 -23.48 17.53 1.62
C GLY A 391 -22.25 16.84 1.01
N ILE A 392 -21.50 16.06 1.80
CA ILE A 392 -20.36 15.29 1.31
C ILE A 392 -20.84 13.88 0.95
N THR A 393 -21.21 13.72 -0.31
CA THR A 393 -21.74 12.45 -0.85
C THR A 393 -21.03 12.12 -2.16
N GLY A 394 -21.19 10.89 -2.63
CA GLY A 394 -20.67 10.49 -3.94
C GLY A 394 -21.21 11.33 -5.12
N LYS A 395 -22.32 12.07 -4.92
CA LYS A 395 -22.80 13.02 -5.93
C LYS A 395 -21.80 14.13 -6.23
N LEU A 396 -21.03 14.60 -5.25
CA LEU A 396 -20.01 15.62 -5.47
C LEU A 396 -18.98 15.14 -6.52
N VAL A 397 -18.60 13.87 -6.43
CA VAL A 397 -17.68 13.23 -7.40
C VAL A 397 -18.38 12.99 -8.74
N ALA A 398 -19.64 12.56 -8.74
CA ALA A 398 -20.41 12.32 -9.95
C ALA A 398 -20.66 13.62 -10.75
N ASP A 399 -21.05 14.70 -10.06
CA ASP A 399 -21.32 16.01 -10.63
C ASP A 399 -20.04 16.59 -11.25
N ALA A 400 -18.91 16.52 -10.54
CA ALA A 400 -17.62 16.97 -11.08
C ALA A 400 -17.14 16.17 -12.29
N ALA A 401 -17.42 14.85 -12.34
CA ALA A 401 -17.14 14.04 -13.51
C ALA A 401 -18.04 14.43 -14.71
N ALA A 402 -19.32 14.73 -14.45
CA ALA A 402 -20.26 15.16 -15.48
C ALA A 402 -19.91 16.56 -16.02
N GLU A 403 -19.53 17.50 -15.15
CA GLU A 403 -19.02 18.82 -15.53
C GLU A 403 -17.74 18.74 -16.37
N ALA A 404 -16.90 17.73 -16.12
CA ALA A 404 -15.73 17.42 -16.93
C ALA A 404 -16.05 16.73 -18.27
N GLY A 405 -17.33 16.47 -18.56
CA GLY A 405 -17.81 15.95 -19.84
C GLY A 405 -17.97 14.44 -19.92
N ALA A 406 -17.85 13.71 -18.80
CA ALA A 406 -18.00 12.25 -18.80
C ALA A 406 -19.47 11.81 -18.90
N SER A 407 -19.70 10.60 -19.42
CA SER A 407 -20.99 9.91 -19.25
C SER A 407 -21.03 9.30 -17.85
N VAL A 408 -21.80 9.90 -16.95
CA VAL A 408 -21.79 9.54 -15.51
C VAL A 408 -23.16 9.03 -15.07
N VAL A 409 -23.13 7.97 -14.26
CA VAL A 409 -24.29 7.46 -13.53
C VAL A 409 -23.97 7.38 -12.04
N TYR A 410 -24.82 7.99 -11.20
CA TYR A 410 -24.74 7.83 -9.76
C TYR A 410 -25.62 6.67 -9.28
N ARG A 411 -25.02 5.73 -8.54
CA ARG A 411 -25.67 4.56 -7.94
C ARG A 411 -25.19 4.42 -6.49
N PRO A 412 -25.94 4.89 -5.50
CA PRO A 412 -25.45 5.00 -4.12
C PRO A 412 -25.04 3.65 -3.51
N SER A 413 -25.64 2.54 -3.93
CA SER A 413 -25.31 1.20 -3.41
C SER A 413 -24.56 0.32 -4.42
N LEU A 414 -23.66 -0.54 -3.92
CA LEU A 414 -22.92 -1.49 -4.74
C LEU A 414 -23.84 -2.46 -5.50
N ARG A 415 -25.01 -2.80 -4.95
CA ARG A 415 -25.98 -3.65 -5.64
C ARG A 415 -26.48 -2.99 -6.92
N GLU A 416 -26.85 -1.71 -6.84
CA GLU A 416 -27.32 -0.95 -7.98
C GLU A 416 -26.22 -0.72 -9.02
N VAL A 417 -24.96 -0.62 -8.59
CA VAL A 417 -23.79 -0.57 -9.48
C VAL A 417 -23.67 -1.87 -10.29
N VAL A 418 -23.77 -3.03 -9.63
CA VAL A 418 -23.71 -4.32 -10.33
C VAL A 418 -24.89 -4.47 -11.30
N ASP A 419 -26.10 -4.06 -10.90
CA ASP A 419 -27.27 -4.04 -11.78
C ASP A 419 -27.04 -3.16 -13.03
N GLU A 420 -26.48 -1.96 -12.85
CA GLU A 420 -26.14 -1.05 -13.95
C GLU A 420 -25.10 -1.65 -14.88
N LEU A 421 -24.02 -2.22 -14.33
CA LEU A 421 -22.96 -2.85 -15.13
C LEU A 421 -23.53 -3.99 -15.98
N VAL A 422 -24.27 -4.93 -15.37
CA VAL A 422 -24.88 -6.05 -16.11
C VAL A 422 -25.77 -5.59 -17.26
N ALA A 423 -26.44 -4.44 -17.13
CA ALA A 423 -27.30 -3.89 -18.17
C ALA A 423 -26.53 -3.15 -19.29
N THR A 424 -25.31 -2.69 -19.04
CA THR A 424 -24.63 -1.70 -19.90
C THR A 424 -23.30 -2.15 -20.49
N VAL A 425 -22.61 -3.11 -19.86
CA VAL A 425 -21.32 -3.59 -20.35
C VAL A 425 -21.46 -4.48 -21.58
N ARG A 426 -20.44 -4.52 -22.42
CA ARG A 426 -20.40 -5.26 -23.69
C ARG A 426 -19.00 -5.77 -24.00
N ALA A 427 -18.91 -6.73 -24.92
CA ALA A 427 -17.62 -7.22 -25.42
C ALA A 427 -16.73 -6.05 -25.88
N GLY A 428 -15.45 -6.10 -25.53
CA GLY A 428 -14.49 -5.01 -25.78
C GLY A 428 -14.35 -4.02 -24.62
N ASP A 429 -15.21 -4.11 -23.59
CA ASP A 429 -15.09 -3.28 -22.39
C ASP A 429 -14.00 -3.79 -21.44
N LEU A 430 -13.29 -2.85 -20.83
CA LEU A 430 -12.54 -3.04 -19.59
C LEU A 430 -13.31 -2.34 -18.46
N VAL A 431 -13.80 -3.12 -17.50
CA VAL A 431 -14.45 -2.62 -16.28
C VAL A 431 -13.41 -2.50 -15.18
N LEU A 432 -13.24 -1.29 -14.65
CA LEU A 432 -12.29 -0.98 -13.59
C LEU A 432 -13.05 -0.58 -12.31
N THR A 433 -12.89 -1.34 -11.23
CA THR A 433 -13.32 -0.92 -9.90
C THR A 433 -12.18 -0.17 -9.20
N ALA A 434 -12.46 1.05 -8.73
CA ALA A 434 -11.47 1.93 -8.11
C ALA A 434 -11.96 2.42 -6.74
N GLY A 435 -11.19 2.11 -5.70
CA GLY A 435 -11.39 2.61 -4.35
C GLY A 435 -10.76 1.73 -3.27
N ALA A 436 -10.54 2.28 -2.08
CA ALA A 436 -9.96 1.56 -0.95
C ALA A 436 -10.99 0.75 -0.13
N GLY A 437 -12.29 1.05 -0.28
CA GLY A 437 -13.39 0.45 0.45
C GLY A 437 -13.82 -0.93 -0.09
N ASP A 438 -15.12 -1.22 0.06
CA ASP A 438 -15.76 -2.50 -0.29
C ASP A 438 -16.14 -2.63 -1.78
N VAL A 439 -15.86 -1.62 -2.60
CA VAL A 439 -16.05 -1.65 -4.07
C VAL A 439 -15.36 -2.84 -4.76
N THR A 440 -14.31 -3.40 -4.16
CA THR A 440 -13.63 -4.62 -4.64
C THR A 440 -14.58 -5.82 -4.82
N SER A 441 -15.71 -5.84 -4.10
CA SER A 441 -16.76 -6.87 -4.24
C SER A 441 -17.57 -6.78 -5.55
N VAL A 442 -17.56 -5.62 -6.24
CA VAL A 442 -18.31 -5.39 -7.47
C VAL A 442 -17.78 -6.25 -8.61
N GLY A 443 -16.45 -6.38 -8.72
CA GLY A 443 -15.81 -7.15 -9.79
C GLY A 443 -16.21 -8.62 -9.81
N PRO A 444 -16.03 -9.38 -8.71
CA PRO A 444 -16.47 -10.78 -8.62
C PRO A 444 -17.99 -10.92 -8.83
N ALA A 445 -18.80 -10.04 -8.24
CA ALA A 445 -20.25 -10.08 -8.40
C ALA A 445 -20.70 -9.87 -9.85
N LEU A 446 -20.00 -9.02 -10.62
CA LEU A 446 -20.24 -8.84 -12.05
C LEU A 446 -19.88 -10.10 -12.84
N LEU A 447 -18.69 -10.68 -12.59
CA LEU A 447 -18.23 -11.89 -13.26
C LEU A 447 -19.22 -13.05 -13.05
N ASP A 448 -19.67 -13.26 -11.82
CA ASP A 448 -20.62 -14.32 -11.48
C ASP A 448 -21.96 -14.15 -12.22
N ARG A 449 -22.51 -12.93 -12.25
CA ARG A 449 -23.79 -12.66 -12.92
C ARG A 449 -23.71 -12.82 -14.43
N LEU A 450 -22.64 -12.34 -15.06
CA LEU A 450 -22.44 -12.50 -16.51
C LEU A 450 -22.15 -13.96 -16.87
N GLY A 451 -21.46 -14.69 -16.00
CA GLY A 451 -21.17 -16.12 -16.17
C GLY A 451 -22.43 -17.01 -16.05
N ALA A 452 -23.33 -16.68 -15.13
CA ALA A 452 -24.59 -17.41 -14.91
C ALA A 452 -25.66 -17.17 -16.00
N THR A 453 -25.47 -16.17 -16.87
CA THR A 453 -26.44 -15.80 -17.93
C THR A 453 -26.16 -16.53 -19.26
N ARG A 454 -25.32 -17.56 -19.26
CA ARG A 454 -24.96 -18.35 -20.45
C ARG A 454 -25.55 -19.75 -20.49
#